data_AF-A0A2V7EPL8-F1
#
_entry.id   AF-A0A2V7EPL8-F1
#
_cell.length_a   1.000
_cell.length_b   1.000
_cell.length_c   1.000
_cell.angle_alpha   90.00
_cell.angle_beta   90.00
_cell.angle_gamma   90.00
#
_symmetry.space_group_name_H-M   'P 1'
#
loop_
_entity.id
_entity.type
_entity.pdbx_description
1 polymer ?
#
loop_
_entity_poly.entity_id
_entity_poly.type
_entity_poly.pdbx_seq_one_letter_code
_entity_poly.pdbx_strand_id
1 'polypeptide(L)'
;MRRTKLGLAVLCALAAASCGKSEARKLREIRSCSKITMDAKGEAQCLVLQYKWSRKEADAAAARFQHQQDSTAQFSADSGWRADAPRHRKEVQQCAADPSGDVARCLLGFAWAPARAKATDDSLWRANASQHRQELQACAMRRGMQPGACLQLYYKWSPERALALDDSIRRSHLGRK
;
A
#
# COMPACT_ATOMS: atom_id res chain seq x y z
N MET A 1 -27.05 -1.47 -66.65
CA MET A 1 -25.75 -0.82 -66.35
C MET A 1 -26.00 0.56 -65.78
N ARG A 2 -25.67 0.83 -64.51
CA ARG A 2 -25.39 2.19 -63.98
C ARG A 2 -24.73 2.07 -62.61
N ARG A 3 -23.40 2.04 -62.65
CA ARG A 3 -22.50 2.09 -61.50
C ARG A 3 -22.33 3.53 -61.02
N THR A 4 -21.94 3.65 -59.75
CA THR A 4 -21.07 4.69 -59.16
C THR A 4 -21.60 6.12 -59.04
N LYS A 5 -22.22 6.45 -57.90
CA LYS A 5 -22.09 7.76 -57.21
C LYS A 5 -22.34 7.62 -55.69
N LEU A 6 -21.54 6.80 -55.00
CA LEU A 6 -21.58 6.69 -53.53
C LEU A 6 -20.18 6.70 -52.89
N GLY A 7 -19.16 7.09 -53.65
CA GLY A 7 -17.76 7.04 -53.20
C GLY A 7 -17.18 8.38 -52.74
N LEU A 8 -17.86 9.53 -52.92
CA LEU A 8 -17.25 10.84 -52.69
C LEU A 8 -17.62 11.50 -51.36
N ALA A 9 -18.69 11.06 -50.68
CA ALA A 9 -19.16 11.71 -49.45
C ALA A 9 -18.41 11.24 -48.18
N VAL A 10 -17.76 10.07 -48.22
CA VAL A 10 -17.08 9.49 -47.05
C VAL A 10 -15.68 10.05 -46.85
N LEU A 11 -15.03 10.58 -47.90
CA LEU A 11 -13.67 11.11 -47.83
C LEU A 11 -13.58 12.53 -47.20
N CYS A 12 -14.66 13.32 -47.22
CA CYS A 12 -14.66 14.66 -46.61
C CYS A 12 -14.90 14.64 -45.09
N ALA A 13 -15.49 13.58 -44.53
CA ALA A 13 -15.74 13.49 -43.09
C ALA A 13 -14.48 13.12 -42.27
N LEU A 14 -13.47 12.53 -42.91
CA LEU A 14 -12.19 12.17 -42.25
C LEU A 14 -11.19 13.33 -42.19
N ALA A 15 -11.38 14.39 -42.99
CA ALA A 15 -10.50 15.56 -42.95
C ALA A 15 -10.77 16.48 -41.74
N ALA A 16 -11.97 16.40 -41.14
CA ALA A 16 -12.36 17.23 -40.00
C ALA A 16 -11.81 16.74 -38.64
N ALA A 17 -11.12 15.59 -38.60
CA ALA A 17 -10.43 15.10 -37.41
C ALA A 17 -8.97 15.61 -37.26
N SER A 18 -8.54 16.57 -38.10
CA SER A 18 -7.14 17.01 -38.17
C SER A 18 -6.81 18.33 -37.47
N CYS A 19 -7.77 19.01 -36.84
CA CYS A 19 -7.53 20.25 -36.09
C CYS A 19 -7.11 20.03 -34.62
N GLY A 20 -6.36 18.97 -34.33
CA GLY A 20 -5.87 18.67 -32.98
C GLY A 20 -4.48 18.03 -32.99
N LYS A 21 -3.66 18.34 -31.97
CA LYS A 21 -2.38 17.66 -31.73
C LYS A 21 -2.66 16.15 -31.60
N SER A 22 -1.96 15.30 -32.36
CA SER A 22 -2.15 13.84 -32.28
C SER A 22 -1.77 13.29 -30.90
N GLU A 23 -2.45 12.24 -30.45
CA GLU A 23 -2.20 11.62 -29.14
C GLU A 23 -0.75 11.14 -28.99
N ALA A 24 -0.15 10.62 -30.06
CA ALA A 24 1.26 10.24 -30.07
C ALA A 24 2.20 11.43 -29.84
N ARG A 25 1.86 12.62 -30.37
CA ARG A 25 2.64 13.84 -30.15
C ARG A 25 2.45 14.35 -28.73
N LYS A 26 1.22 14.35 -28.22
CA LYS A 26 0.92 14.72 -26.82
C LYS A 26 1.75 13.88 -25.85
N LEU A 27 1.76 12.56 -26.03
CA LEU A 27 2.50 11.65 -25.16
C LEU A 27 4.02 11.86 -25.21
N ARG A 28 4.59 12.21 -26.37
CA ARG A 28 6.02 12.54 -26.48
C ARG A 28 6.37 13.79 -25.68
N GLU A 29 5.52 14.81 -25.73
CA GLU A 29 5.75 16.08 -25.02
C GLU A 29 5.60 15.90 -23.50
N ILE A 30 4.57 15.17 -23.05
CA ILE A 30 4.39 14.72 -21.66
C ILE A 30 5.66 14.02 -21.17
N ARG A 31 6.13 12.98 -21.89
CA ARG A 31 7.37 12.26 -21.55
C ARG A 31 8.63 13.11 -21.57
N SER A 32 8.66 14.17 -22.37
CA SER A 32 9.80 15.09 -22.42
C SER A 32 9.84 15.94 -21.16
N CYS A 33 8.70 16.53 -20.79
CA CYS A 33 8.56 17.31 -19.57
C CYS A 33 8.73 16.47 -18.30
N SER A 34 8.20 15.25 -18.26
CA SER A 34 8.29 14.37 -17.10
C SER A 34 9.73 13.94 -16.78
N LYS A 35 10.64 13.94 -17.77
CA LYS A 35 12.06 13.60 -17.56
C LYS A 35 12.85 14.67 -16.82
N ILE A 36 12.40 15.93 -16.90
CA ILE A 36 13.12 17.10 -16.37
C ILE A 36 12.40 17.74 -15.18
N THR A 37 11.25 17.19 -14.77
CA THR A 37 10.42 17.73 -13.70
C THR A 37 10.21 16.65 -12.64
N MET A 38 10.07 17.08 -11.39
CA MET A 38 9.96 16.16 -10.24
C MET A 38 8.52 15.75 -9.92
N ASP A 39 7.54 16.53 -10.36
CA ASP A 39 6.13 16.31 -10.06
C ASP A 39 5.21 16.77 -11.20
N ALA A 40 3.94 16.40 -11.09
CA ALA A 40 2.91 16.73 -12.07
C ALA A 40 2.71 18.26 -12.25
N LYS A 41 2.99 19.08 -11.23
CA LYS A 41 2.84 20.55 -11.33
C LYS A 41 3.97 21.14 -12.19
N GLY A 42 5.20 20.68 -11.98
CA GLY A 42 6.35 21.02 -12.81
C GLY A 42 6.17 20.54 -14.24
N GLU A 43 5.67 19.31 -14.42
CA GLU A 43 5.37 18.76 -15.75
C GLU A 43 4.32 19.61 -16.48
N ALA A 44 3.21 19.95 -15.81
CA ALA A 44 2.16 20.80 -16.37
C ALA A 44 2.69 22.20 -16.74
N GLN A 45 3.54 22.79 -15.90
CA GLN A 45 4.17 24.08 -16.19
C GLN A 45 5.08 23.99 -17.43
N CYS A 46 5.87 22.92 -17.55
CA CYS A 46 6.70 22.66 -18.73
C CYS A 46 5.83 22.52 -20.00
N LEU A 47 4.71 21.80 -19.93
CA LEU A 47 3.79 21.63 -21.06
C LEU A 47 3.18 22.95 -21.54
N VAL A 48 2.81 23.83 -20.60
CA VAL A 48 2.30 25.17 -20.91
C VAL A 48 3.38 26.03 -21.56
N LEU A 49 4.56 26.12 -20.94
CA LEU A 49 5.62 27.03 -21.37
C LEU A 49 6.30 26.58 -22.69
N GLN A 50 6.61 25.29 -22.83
CA GLN A 50 7.38 24.79 -23.96
C GLN A 50 6.52 24.32 -25.14
N TYR A 51 5.35 23.75 -24.85
CA TYR A 51 4.54 23.07 -25.86
C TYR A 51 3.18 23.74 -26.11
N LYS A 52 2.96 24.91 -25.50
CA LYS A 52 1.76 25.77 -25.65
C LYS A 52 0.46 25.04 -25.36
N TRP A 53 0.47 24.12 -24.39
CA TRP A 53 -0.75 23.48 -23.91
C TRP A 53 -1.61 24.50 -23.17
N SER A 54 -2.93 24.33 -23.23
CA SER A 54 -3.79 25.05 -22.29
C SER A 54 -3.52 24.54 -20.87
N ARG A 55 -3.64 25.42 -19.88
CA ARG A 55 -3.34 25.07 -18.48
C ARG A 55 -4.15 23.87 -17.99
N LYS A 56 -5.45 23.86 -18.29
CA LYS A 56 -6.37 22.78 -17.91
C LYS A 56 -5.98 21.43 -18.53
N GLU A 57 -5.59 21.41 -19.80
CA GLU A 57 -5.15 20.18 -20.47
C GLU A 57 -3.81 19.70 -19.93
N ALA A 58 -2.87 20.62 -19.66
CA ALA A 58 -1.57 20.30 -19.11
C ALA A 58 -1.67 19.69 -17.71
N ASP A 59 -2.46 20.30 -16.81
CA ASP A 59 -2.66 19.77 -15.45
C ASP A 59 -3.31 18.38 -15.49
N ALA A 60 -4.34 18.19 -16.33
CA ALA A 60 -5.00 16.89 -16.47
C ALA A 60 -4.08 15.81 -17.05
N ALA A 61 -3.27 16.16 -18.06
CA ALA A 61 -2.34 15.22 -18.68
C ALA A 61 -1.20 14.82 -17.74
N ALA A 62 -0.58 15.79 -17.07
CA ALA A 62 0.48 15.55 -16.10
C ALA A 62 -0.01 14.72 -14.91
N ALA A 63 -1.19 15.02 -14.37
CA ALA A 63 -1.77 14.24 -13.28
C ALA A 63 -2.04 12.77 -13.69
N ARG A 64 -2.60 12.56 -14.89
CA ARG A 64 -2.82 11.21 -15.43
C ARG A 64 -1.53 10.45 -15.65
N PHE A 65 -0.50 11.12 -16.17
CA PHE A 65 0.78 10.50 -16.45
C PHE A 65 1.55 10.15 -15.16
N GLN A 66 1.54 11.04 -14.17
CA GLN A 66 2.07 10.75 -12.83
C GLN A 66 1.36 9.54 -12.22
N HIS A 67 0.03 9.52 -12.22
CA HIS A 67 -0.74 8.38 -11.72
C HIS A 67 -0.39 7.07 -12.44
N GLN A 68 -0.15 7.10 -13.75
CA GLN A 68 0.27 5.91 -14.52
C GLN A 68 1.67 5.42 -14.11
N GLN A 69 2.62 6.34 -13.90
CA GLN A 69 3.95 6.01 -13.41
C GLN A 69 3.88 5.39 -12.01
N ASP A 70 3.15 6.04 -11.10
CA ASP A 70 2.96 5.58 -9.73
C ASP A 70 2.29 4.21 -9.70
N SER A 71 1.26 4.00 -10.52
CA SER A 71 0.55 2.72 -10.63
C SER A 71 1.47 1.60 -11.13
N THR A 72 2.36 1.91 -12.08
CA THR A 72 3.33 0.96 -12.64
C THR A 72 4.39 0.61 -11.60
N ALA A 73 4.94 1.61 -10.93
CA ALA A 73 5.91 1.43 -9.84
C ALA A 73 5.31 0.59 -8.70
N GLN A 74 4.08 0.90 -8.29
CA GLN A 74 3.34 0.14 -7.29
C GLN A 74 3.09 -1.31 -7.73
N PHE A 75 2.67 -1.52 -8.98
CA PHE A 75 2.46 -2.86 -9.54
C PHE A 75 3.76 -3.67 -9.52
N SER A 76 4.89 -3.08 -9.91
CA SER A 76 6.20 -3.73 -9.87
C SER A 76 6.62 -4.07 -8.43
N ALA A 77 6.42 -3.15 -7.48
CA ALA A 77 6.72 -3.39 -6.07
C ALA A 77 5.86 -4.53 -5.49
N ASP A 78 4.56 -4.54 -5.77
CA ASP A 78 3.63 -5.58 -5.32
C ASP A 78 3.93 -6.93 -5.97
N SER A 79 4.31 -6.93 -7.25
CA SER A 79 4.69 -8.15 -7.96
C SER A 79 5.97 -8.76 -7.40
N GLY A 80 7.00 -7.95 -7.16
CA GLY A 80 8.22 -8.40 -6.50
C GLY A 80 7.93 -8.95 -5.10
N TRP A 81 7.11 -8.25 -4.32
CA TRP A 81 6.69 -8.71 -3.00
C TRP A 81 5.98 -10.07 -3.04
N ARG A 82 5.09 -10.28 -4.01
CA ARG A 82 4.37 -11.55 -4.19
C ARG A 82 5.25 -12.67 -4.71
N ALA A 83 6.21 -12.37 -5.59
CA ALA A 83 7.17 -13.36 -6.09
C ALA A 83 7.99 -13.96 -4.93
N ASP A 84 8.33 -13.12 -3.95
CA ASP A 84 9.06 -13.51 -2.74
C ASP A 84 8.16 -14.10 -1.64
N ALA A 85 6.87 -14.38 -1.90
CA ALA A 85 5.95 -14.92 -0.90
C ALA A 85 6.45 -16.20 -0.19
N PRO A 86 7.12 -17.16 -0.86
CA PRO A 86 7.70 -18.31 -0.17
C PRO A 86 8.78 -17.93 0.84
N ARG A 87 9.62 -16.93 0.53
CA ARG A 87 10.63 -16.38 1.44
C ARG A 87 9.95 -15.71 2.63
N HIS A 88 9.01 -14.80 2.37
CA HIS A 88 8.26 -14.09 3.40
C HIS A 88 7.53 -15.05 4.36
N ARG A 89 6.99 -16.17 3.85
CA ARG A 89 6.36 -17.18 4.70
C ARG A 89 7.35 -17.83 5.68
N LYS A 90 8.56 -18.14 5.23
CA LYS A 90 9.61 -18.71 6.10
C LYS A 90 10.07 -17.71 7.16
N GLU A 91 10.26 -16.45 6.79
CA GLU A 91 10.62 -15.37 7.72
C GLU A 91 9.53 -15.20 8.80
N VAL A 92 8.25 -15.22 8.41
CA VAL A 92 7.13 -15.18 9.36
C VAL A 92 7.13 -16.40 10.29
N GLN A 93 7.34 -17.60 9.77
CA GLN A 93 7.41 -18.82 10.60
C GLN A 93 8.59 -18.76 11.58
N GLN A 94 9.74 -18.28 11.13
CA GLN A 94 10.92 -18.13 11.98
C GLN A 94 10.67 -17.10 13.09
N CYS A 95 10.09 -15.95 12.75
CA CYS A 95 9.78 -14.92 13.74
C CYS A 95 8.65 -15.33 14.71
N ALA A 96 7.68 -16.12 14.26
CA ALA A 96 6.65 -16.67 15.15
C ALA A 96 7.19 -17.71 16.14
N ALA A 97 8.28 -18.39 15.79
CA ALA A 97 8.98 -19.33 16.68
C ALA A 97 10.00 -18.65 17.61
N ASP A 98 10.28 -17.35 17.41
CA ASP A 98 11.30 -16.63 18.17
C ASP A 98 10.94 -16.59 19.67
N PRO A 99 11.91 -16.89 20.58
CA PRO A 99 11.66 -16.91 22.02
C PRO A 99 11.19 -15.57 22.60
N SER A 100 11.50 -14.44 21.96
CA SER A 100 11.12 -13.11 22.47
C SER A 100 9.65 -12.77 22.28
N GLY A 101 8.92 -13.51 21.43
CA GLY A 101 7.49 -13.26 21.18
C GLY A 101 7.19 -11.95 20.42
N ASP A 102 8.22 -11.26 19.93
CA ASP A 102 8.11 -9.98 19.22
C ASP A 102 8.31 -10.18 17.71
N VAL A 103 7.25 -10.65 17.06
CA VAL A 103 7.27 -10.95 15.62
C VAL A 103 7.57 -9.69 14.81
N ALA A 104 6.97 -8.54 15.17
CA ALA A 104 7.17 -7.30 14.45
C ALA A 104 8.65 -6.89 14.45
N ARG A 105 9.31 -6.89 15.62
CA ARG A 105 10.74 -6.56 15.71
C ARG A 105 11.62 -7.57 14.97
N CYS A 106 11.29 -8.86 15.03
CA CYS A 106 12.01 -9.87 14.27
C CYS A 106 11.92 -9.63 12.74
N LEU A 107 10.72 -9.32 12.23
CA LEU A 107 10.50 -9.06 10.80
C LEU A 107 11.24 -7.79 10.31
N LEU A 108 11.40 -6.78 11.17
CA LEU A 108 12.23 -5.62 10.84
C LEU A 108 13.69 -6.01 10.57
N GLY A 109 14.20 -7.06 11.23
CA GLY A 109 15.53 -7.62 10.97
C GLY A 109 15.68 -8.23 9.56
N PHE A 110 14.58 -8.66 8.96
CA PHE A 110 14.49 -9.10 7.56
C PHE A 110 14.23 -7.95 6.58
N ALA A 111 14.41 -6.69 7.01
CA ALA A 111 14.14 -5.49 6.22
C ALA A 111 12.68 -5.36 5.74
N TRP A 112 11.72 -5.93 6.48
CA TRP A 112 10.32 -5.67 6.21
C TRP A 112 9.99 -4.19 6.48
N ALA A 113 9.14 -3.60 5.64
CA ALA A 113 8.60 -2.27 5.90
C ALA A 113 7.85 -2.26 7.25
N PRO A 114 8.04 -1.25 8.13
CA PRO A 114 7.47 -1.25 9.48
C PRO A 114 5.96 -1.47 9.53
N ALA A 115 5.21 -0.80 8.66
CA ALA A 115 3.76 -0.96 8.58
C ALA A 115 3.35 -2.40 8.23
N ARG A 116 4.13 -3.08 7.39
CA ARG A 116 3.85 -4.45 6.98
C ARG A 116 4.23 -5.44 8.07
N ALA A 117 5.38 -5.27 8.71
CA ALA A 117 5.79 -6.08 9.86
C ALA A 117 4.73 -6.06 10.97
N LYS A 118 4.26 -4.86 11.33
CA LYS A 118 3.20 -4.68 12.34
C LYS A 118 1.88 -5.32 11.91
N ALA A 119 1.45 -5.12 10.66
CA ALA A 119 0.22 -5.72 10.15
C ALA A 119 0.27 -7.26 10.14
N THR A 120 1.44 -7.84 9.86
CA THR A 120 1.66 -9.28 9.92
C THR A 120 1.62 -9.80 11.35
N ASP A 121 2.32 -9.14 12.28
CA ASP A 121 2.23 -9.46 13.72
C ASP A 121 0.78 -9.41 14.23
N ASP A 122 0.04 -8.35 13.93
CA ASP A 122 -1.37 -8.21 14.32
C ASP A 122 -2.29 -9.26 13.68
N SER A 123 -1.93 -9.75 12.49
CA SER A 123 -2.72 -10.81 11.82
C SER A 123 -2.47 -12.17 12.44
N LEU A 124 -1.21 -12.50 12.76
CA LEU A 124 -0.87 -13.71 13.51
C LEU A 124 -1.52 -13.69 14.91
N TRP A 125 -1.45 -12.53 15.57
CA TRP A 125 -2.09 -12.34 16.86
C TRP A 125 -3.60 -12.63 16.81
N ARG A 126 -4.30 -12.10 15.81
CA ARG A 126 -5.75 -12.34 15.65
C ARG A 126 -6.06 -13.78 15.27
N ALA A 127 -5.21 -14.43 14.48
CA ALA A 127 -5.38 -15.84 14.12
C ALA A 127 -5.36 -16.76 15.35
N ASN A 128 -4.58 -16.42 16.37
CA ASN A 128 -4.43 -17.20 17.61
C ASN A 128 -5.36 -16.76 18.75
N ALA A 129 -6.43 -16.00 18.45
CA ALA A 129 -7.30 -15.39 19.46
C ALA A 129 -8.01 -16.40 20.41
N SER A 130 -8.22 -17.64 20.00
CA SER A 130 -8.77 -18.70 20.87
C SER A 130 -7.75 -19.15 21.92
N GLN A 131 -6.51 -19.36 21.50
CA GLN A 131 -5.40 -19.70 22.39
C GLN A 131 -5.16 -18.57 23.40
N HIS A 132 -5.07 -17.32 22.93
CA HIS A 132 -4.87 -16.15 23.81
C HIS A 132 -5.94 -16.03 24.91
N ARG A 133 -7.18 -16.44 24.62
CA ARG A 133 -8.26 -16.47 25.62
C ARG A 133 -8.01 -17.52 26.71
N GLN A 134 -7.52 -18.69 26.34
CA GLN A 134 -7.19 -19.75 27.30
C GLN A 134 -6.00 -19.34 28.19
N GLU A 135 -4.98 -18.74 27.59
CA GLU A 135 -3.80 -18.21 28.31
C GLU A 135 -4.21 -17.11 29.31
N LEU A 136 -5.09 -16.20 28.88
CA LEU A 136 -5.64 -15.17 29.76
C LEU A 136 -6.41 -15.78 30.93
N GLN A 137 -7.26 -16.78 30.70
CA GLN A 137 -7.99 -17.47 31.77
C GLN A 137 -7.03 -18.15 32.75
N ALA A 138 -5.99 -18.83 32.24
CA ALA A 138 -4.98 -19.47 33.06
C ALA A 138 -4.21 -18.46 33.94
N CYS A 139 -3.85 -17.30 33.39
CA CYS A 139 -3.16 -16.25 34.12
C CYS A 139 -4.08 -15.47 35.08
N ALA A 140 -5.35 -15.26 34.73
CA ALA A 140 -6.31 -14.53 35.57
C ALA A 140 -6.61 -15.25 36.90
N MET A 141 -6.49 -16.58 36.93
CA MET A 141 -6.72 -17.39 38.13
C MET A 141 -5.51 -17.41 39.08
N ARG A 142 -4.33 -16.95 38.64
CA ARG A 142 -3.12 -16.94 39.48
C ARG A 142 -3.13 -15.77 40.45
N ARG A 143 -3.02 -16.07 41.74
CA ARG A 143 -2.90 -15.04 42.79
C ARG A 143 -1.47 -14.54 42.90
N GLY A 144 -1.31 -13.24 43.19
CA GLY A 144 -0.01 -12.62 43.48
C GLY A 144 0.80 -12.14 42.26
N MET A 145 0.21 -12.15 41.06
CA MET A 145 0.88 -11.69 39.84
C MET A 145 -0.11 -10.92 38.94
N GLN A 146 0.35 -9.86 38.28
CA GLN A 146 -0.46 -9.17 37.27
C GLN A 146 -0.65 -10.08 36.04
N PRO A 147 -1.87 -10.14 35.45
CA PRO A 147 -2.12 -10.97 34.28
C PRO A 147 -1.15 -10.71 33.13
N GLY A 148 -0.84 -9.44 32.81
CA GLY A 148 0.14 -9.11 31.77
C GLY A 148 1.53 -9.67 32.04
N ALA A 149 2.03 -9.59 33.28
CA ALA A 149 3.33 -10.16 33.65
C ALA A 149 3.35 -11.70 33.52
N CYS A 150 2.28 -12.37 33.93
CA CYS A 150 2.12 -13.81 33.74
C CYS A 150 2.17 -14.19 32.26
N LEU A 151 1.47 -13.44 31.41
CA LEU A 151 1.40 -13.69 29.98
C LEU A 151 2.74 -13.47 29.28
N GLN A 152 3.53 -12.47 29.69
CA GLN A 152 4.89 -12.30 29.18
C GLN A 152 5.79 -13.47 29.59
N LEU A 153 5.77 -13.85 30.86
CA LEU A 153 6.65 -14.89 31.41
C LEU A 153 6.37 -16.30 30.86
N TYR A 154 5.09 -16.67 30.74
CA TYR A 154 4.70 -18.04 30.43
C TYR A 154 4.22 -18.25 28.99
N TYR A 155 3.69 -17.20 28.36
CA TYR A 155 3.05 -17.30 27.06
C TYR A 155 3.66 -16.37 26.01
N LYS A 156 4.77 -15.71 26.34
CA LYS A 156 5.57 -14.87 25.43
C LYS A 156 4.74 -13.78 24.76
N TRP A 157 3.72 -13.26 25.46
CA TRP A 157 3.01 -12.08 24.97
C TRP A 157 4.01 -10.94 24.85
N SER A 158 3.92 -10.16 23.77
CA SER A 158 4.77 -8.99 23.64
C SER A 158 4.50 -7.99 24.77
N PRO A 159 5.51 -7.20 25.21
CA PRO A 159 5.34 -6.22 26.26
C PRO A 159 4.20 -5.23 25.99
N GLU A 160 4.05 -4.78 24.73
CA GLU A 160 2.96 -3.91 24.30
C GLU A 160 1.58 -4.53 24.58
N ARG A 161 1.38 -5.81 24.22
CA ARG A 161 0.09 -6.49 24.36
C ARG A 161 -0.25 -6.77 25.82
N ALA A 162 0.75 -7.15 26.61
CA ALA A 162 0.59 -7.36 28.04
C ALA A 162 0.26 -6.06 28.79
N LEU A 163 0.95 -4.96 28.48
CA LEU A 163 0.65 -3.64 29.05
C LEU A 163 -0.74 -3.17 28.64
N ALA A 164 -1.12 -3.34 27.37
CA ALA A 164 -2.45 -2.97 26.89
C ALA A 164 -3.57 -3.75 27.61
N LEU A 165 -3.34 -5.02 27.94
CA LEU A 165 -4.26 -5.82 28.75
C LEU A 165 -4.40 -5.26 30.17
N ASP A 166 -3.29 -5.05 30.87
CA ASP A 166 -3.31 -4.55 32.25
C ASP A 166 -3.96 -3.15 32.32
N ASP A 167 -3.72 -2.30 31.32
CA ASP A 167 -4.39 -1.01 31.16
C ASP A 167 -5.90 -1.14 30.92
N SER A 168 -6.32 -2.12 30.12
CA SER A 168 -7.73 -2.41 29.87
C SER A 168 -8.43 -2.87 31.16
N ILE A 169 -7.83 -3.79 31.90
CA ILE A 169 -8.33 -4.27 33.20
C ILE A 169 -8.47 -3.10 34.17
N ARG A 170 -7.41 -2.30 34.33
CA ARG A 170 -7.41 -1.12 35.21
C ARG A 170 -8.51 -0.13 34.86
N ARG A 171 -8.70 0.19 33.57
CA ARG A 171 -9.79 1.07 33.12
C ARG A 171 -11.17 0.48 33.43
N SER A 172 -11.35 -0.83 33.25
CA SER A 172 -12.62 -1.48 33.56
C SER A 172 -12.98 -1.41 35.05
N HIS A 173 -11.98 -1.41 35.95
CA HIS A 173 -12.22 -1.23 37.39
C HIS A 173 -12.55 0.21 37.77
N LEU A 174 -11.96 1.20 37.07
CA LEU A 174 -12.26 2.61 37.31
C LEU A 174 -13.65 3.01 36.81
N GLY A 175 -14.09 2.48 35.67
CA GLY A 175 -15.42 2.77 35.10
C GLY A 175 -16.59 2.00 35.73
N ARG A 176 -16.33 1.12 36.70
CA ARG A 176 -17.36 0.43 37.51
C ARG A 176 -17.58 1.08 38.88
N LYS A 177 -16.84 2.14 39.19
CA LYS A 177 -17.05 3.00 40.36
C LYS A 177 -17.91 4.18 39.97
#